data_AF-A0A1H9XB33-F1
#
_entry.id   AF-A0A1H9XB33-F1
#
_cell.length_a   1.000
_cell.length_b   1.000
_cell.length_c   1.000
_cell.angle_alpha   90.00
_cell.angle_beta   90.00
_cell.angle_gamma   90.00
#
_symmetry.space_group_name_H-M   'P 1'
#
loop_
_entity.id
_entity.type
_entity.pdbx_description
1 polymer ?
#
loop_
_entity_poly.entity_id
_entity_poly.type
_entity_poly.pdbx_seq_one_letter_code
_entity_poly.pdbx_strand_id
1 'polypeptide(L)'
;MTTWLIAAPLLVAGCLAGVWLRRRRPSTVLRAVLAVNGLLLVGALVLLVLATTAPEAAATGLPHAAAATTSSASGAALLGAAIAVAGSSIGAAIAVAYTGSAALAAMSERPEIFGRAMVIVGLAEGIAIYGLIVSVILIGRA
;
A
#
# COMPACT_ATOMS: atom_id res chain seq x y z
N MET A 1 -2.12 17.37 -22.48
CA MET A 1 -0.65 17.44 -22.72
C MET A 1 0.04 18.49 -21.85
N THR A 2 -0.63 19.61 -21.50
CA THR A 2 -0.11 20.65 -20.58
C THR A 2 0.01 20.20 -19.12
N THR A 3 -0.86 19.30 -18.65
CA THR A 3 -0.83 18.73 -17.29
C THR A 3 0.45 17.96 -17.01
N TRP A 4 0.97 17.22 -17.98
CA TRP A 4 2.22 16.44 -17.85
C TRP A 4 3.47 17.33 -17.80
N LEU A 5 3.48 18.45 -18.54
CA LEU A 5 4.59 19.39 -18.55
C LEU A 5 4.74 20.17 -17.23
N ILE A 6 3.68 20.30 -16.44
CA ILE A 6 3.70 20.94 -15.11
C ILE A 6 3.85 19.91 -14.00
N ALA A 7 3.20 18.75 -14.13
CA ALA A 7 3.28 17.68 -13.13
C ALA A 7 4.68 17.07 -13.03
N ALA A 8 5.37 16.86 -14.16
CA ALA A 8 6.72 16.29 -14.18
C ALA A 8 7.75 17.13 -13.38
N PRO A 9 7.91 18.45 -13.60
CA PRO A 9 8.85 19.25 -12.83
C PRO A 9 8.45 19.40 -11.36
N LEU A 10 7.15 19.41 -11.03
CA LEU A 10 6.69 19.43 -9.63
C LEU A 10 6.98 18.12 -8.90
N LEU A 11 6.81 16.98 -9.57
CA LEU A 11 7.20 15.66 -9.04
C LEU A 11 8.70 15.59 -8.80
N VAL A 12 9.51 16.04 -9.76
CA VAL A 12 10.97 16.06 -9.65
C VAL A 12 11.42 17.01 -8.53
N ALA A 13 10.85 18.21 -8.45
CA ALA A 13 11.13 19.17 -7.39
C ALA A 13 10.72 18.63 -6.02
N GLY A 14 9.57 17.96 -5.91
CA GLY A 14 9.12 17.27 -4.71
C GLY A 14 10.05 16.13 -4.28
N CYS A 15 10.51 15.31 -5.22
CA CYS A 15 11.51 14.27 -4.97
C CYS A 15 12.84 14.85 -4.50
N LEU A 16 13.35 15.89 -5.17
CA LEU A 16 14.60 16.55 -4.80
C LEU A 16 14.51 17.25 -3.45
N ALA A 17 13.40 17.93 -3.17
CA ALA A 17 13.12 18.53 -1.86
C ALA A 17 13.03 17.47 -0.77
N GLY A 18 12.38 16.32 -1.04
CA GLY A 18 12.31 15.19 -0.12
C GLY A 18 13.68 14.57 0.18
N VAL A 19 14.53 14.40 -0.84
CA VAL A 19 15.91 13.91 -0.68
C VAL A 19 16.78 14.91 0.09
N TRP A 20 16.67 16.19 -0.25
CA TRP A 20 17.38 17.26 0.44
C TRP A 20 16.97 17.38 1.91
N LEU A 21 15.66 17.29 2.19
CA LEU A 21 15.11 17.35 3.54
C LEU A 21 15.49 16.10 4.36
N ARG A 22 15.55 14.91 3.75
CA ARG A 22 16.08 13.68 4.38
C ARG A 22 17.52 13.85 4.85
N ARG A 23 18.36 14.55 4.08
CA ARG A 23 19.76 14.81 4.44
C ARG A 23 19.91 15.85 5.55
N ARG A 24 19.02 16.84 5.63
CA ARG A 24 19.13 17.93 6.63
C ARG A 24 18.38 17.70 7.94
N ARG A 25 17.25 16.98 7.94
CA ARG A 25 16.40 16.76 9.13
C ARG A 25 15.85 15.33 9.19
N PRO A 26 16.69 14.32 9.43
CA PRO A 26 16.28 12.91 9.42
C PRO A 26 15.20 12.59 10.46
N SER A 27 15.25 13.23 11.65
CA SER A 27 14.25 13.03 12.71
C SER A 27 12.88 13.60 12.36
N THR A 28 12.82 14.75 11.69
CA THR A 28 11.56 15.34 11.21
C THR A 28 10.95 14.51 10.10
N VAL A 29 11.77 14.01 9.16
CA VAL A 29 11.26 13.17 8.07
C VAL A 29 10.74 11.83 8.58
N LEU A 30 11.43 11.19 9.54
CA LEU A 30 10.93 9.96 10.15
C LEU A 30 9.57 10.18 10.84
N ARG A 31 9.44 11.26 11.63
CA ARG A 31 8.17 11.63 12.26
C ARG A 31 7.08 11.91 11.24
N ALA A 32 7.40 12.58 10.14
CA ALA A 32 6.45 12.85 9.06
C ALA A 32 5.98 11.56 8.37
N VAL A 33 6.90 10.64 8.06
CA VAL A 33 6.56 9.34 7.46
C VAL A 33 5.67 8.52 8.41
N LEU A 34 6.00 8.47 9.70
CA LEU A 34 5.16 7.80 10.70
C LEU A 34 3.79 8.46 10.83
N ALA A 35 3.71 9.79 10.83
CA ALA A 35 2.46 10.53 10.90
C ALA A 35 1.58 10.29 9.66
N VAL A 36 2.17 10.28 8.46
CA VAL A 36 1.45 9.97 7.21
C VAL A 36 0.92 8.54 7.21
N ASN A 37 1.75 7.55 7.57
CA ASN A 37 1.29 6.15 7.65
C ASN A 37 0.19 5.98 8.72
N GLY A 38 0.34 6.63 9.87
CA GLY A 38 -0.68 6.64 10.92
C GLY A 38 -1.98 7.28 10.45
N LEU A 39 -1.91 8.42 9.75
CA LEU A 39 -3.08 9.09 9.18
C LEU A 39 -3.78 8.22 8.12
N LEU A 40 -3.01 7.56 7.25
CA LEU A 40 -3.55 6.63 6.24
C LEU A 40 -4.24 5.43 6.89
N LEU A 41 -3.63 4.85 7.94
CA LEU A 41 -4.23 3.76 8.70
C LEU A 41 -5.53 4.20 9.39
N VAL A 42 -5.52 5.36 10.05
CA VAL A 42 -6.72 5.92 10.68
C VAL A 42 -7.80 6.19 9.64
N GLY A 43 -7.46 6.77 8.50
CA GLY A 43 -8.39 7.00 7.39
C GLY A 43 -9.00 5.69 6.87
N ALA A 44 -8.19 4.64 6.69
CA ALA A 44 -8.67 3.32 6.29
C ALA A 44 -9.62 2.69 7.34
N LEU A 45 -9.30 2.81 8.64
CA LEU A 45 -10.16 2.34 9.72
C LEU A 45 -11.46 3.12 9.82
N VAL A 46 -11.44 4.44 9.62
CA VAL A 46 -12.65 5.28 9.58
C VAL A 46 -13.54 4.85 8.41
N LEU A 47 -12.97 4.65 7.22
CA LEU A 47 -13.73 4.15 6.07
C LEU A 47 -14.33 2.76 6.32
N LEU A 48 -13.58 1.87 6.98
CA LEU A 48 -14.06 0.55 7.37
C LEU A 48 -15.25 0.65 8.35
N VAL A 49 -15.13 1.48 9.39
CA VAL A 49 -16.21 1.70 10.36
C VAL A 49 -17.45 2.26 9.66
N LEU A 50 -17.29 3.32 8.86
CA LEU A 50 -18.38 3.92 8.09
C LEU A 50 -19.05 2.91 7.16
N ALA A 51 -18.29 2.02 6.52
CA ALA A 51 -18.84 0.97 5.66
C ALA A 51 -19.66 -0.08 6.43
N THR A 52 -19.29 -0.37 7.69
CA THR A 52 -20.02 -1.34 8.54
C THR A 52 -21.21 -0.76 9.30
N THR A 53 -21.27 0.56 9.48
CA THR A 53 -22.34 1.25 10.22
C THR A 53 -23.29 2.05 9.35
N ALA A 54 -23.05 2.12 8.03
CA ALA A 54 -23.93 2.82 7.12
C ALA A 54 -25.32 2.17 7.15
N PRO A 55 -26.40 2.93 7.42
CA PRO A 55 -27.75 2.40 7.22
C PRO A 55 -27.91 2.05 5.75
N GLU A 56 -28.57 0.93 5.43
CA GLU A 56 -28.88 0.53 4.06
C GLU A 56 -29.64 1.69 3.39
N ALA A 57 -28.91 2.52 2.63
CA ALA A 57 -29.50 3.64 1.93
C ALA A 57 -30.38 3.04 0.83
N ALA A 58 -31.70 3.12 1.03
CA ALA A 58 -32.68 2.86 -0.01
C ALA A 58 -32.27 3.63 -1.26
N ALA A 59 -31.97 2.89 -2.33
CA ALA A 59 -31.41 3.42 -3.56
C ALA A 59 -32.30 4.54 -4.13
N THR A 60 -31.82 5.78 -4.08
CA THR A 60 -32.37 6.86 -4.89
C THR A 60 -31.70 6.80 -6.26
N GLY A 61 -32.51 6.49 -7.27
CA GLY A 61 -32.08 6.24 -8.64
C GLY A 61 -31.30 7.41 -9.25
N LEU A 62 -30.03 7.16 -9.52
CA LEU A 62 -29.28 7.81 -10.60
C LEU A 62 -28.72 6.70 -11.49
N PRO A 63 -28.71 6.88 -12.83
CA PRO A 63 -28.23 5.86 -13.75
C PRO A 63 -26.70 5.81 -13.66
N HIS A 64 -26.17 4.98 -12.78
CA HIS A 64 -24.82 4.44 -12.89
C HIS A 64 -24.91 3.07 -13.59
N ALA A 65 -24.15 2.93 -14.66
CA ALA A 65 -23.94 1.64 -15.31
C ALA A 65 -23.37 0.65 -14.28
N ALA A 66 -23.92 -0.57 -14.30
CA ALA A 66 -23.65 -1.70 -13.39
C ALA A 66 -24.14 -1.51 -11.95
N ALA A 67 -25.46 -1.67 -11.78
CA ALA A 67 -26.05 -2.05 -10.51
C ALA A 67 -25.48 -3.41 -10.07
N ALA A 68 -24.50 -3.39 -9.17
CA ALA A 68 -24.09 -4.58 -8.44
C ALA A 68 -25.24 -4.96 -7.50
N THR A 69 -25.95 -6.02 -7.85
CA THR A 69 -26.86 -6.71 -6.95
C THR A 69 -26.09 -7.07 -5.69
N THR A 70 -26.41 -6.40 -4.57
CA THR A 70 -25.90 -6.72 -3.24
C THR A 70 -26.50 -8.05 -2.77
N SER A 71 -26.01 -9.13 -3.36
CA SER A 71 -26.12 -10.44 -2.74
C SER A 71 -25.16 -10.48 -1.56
N SER A 72 -25.63 -10.94 -0.40
CA SER A 72 -24.84 -11.05 0.84
C SER A 72 -23.54 -11.86 0.66
N ALA A 73 -23.50 -12.71 -0.37
CA ALA A 73 -22.31 -13.45 -0.80
C ALA A 73 -21.16 -12.55 -1.28
N SER A 74 -21.47 -11.42 -1.92
CA SER A 74 -20.48 -10.49 -2.47
C SER A 74 -19.74 -9.72 -1.36
N GLY A 75 -20.43 -9.38 -0.26
CA GLY A 75 -19.83 -8.67 0.89
C GLY A 75 -18.79 -9.49 1.65
N ALA A 76 -19.02 -10.80 1.83
CA ALA A 76 -18.06 -11.68 2.48
C ALA A 76 -16.79 -11.88 1.65
N ALA A 77 -16.92 -11.94 0.32
CA ALA A 77 -15.78 -12.03 -0.59
C ALA A 77 -14.93 -10.74 -0.58
N LEU A 78 -15.57 -9.56 -0.54
CA LEU A 78 -14.89 -8.27 -0.42
C LEU A 78 -14.16 -8.13 0.94
N LEU A 79 -14.79 -8.57 2.03
CA LEU A 79 -14.15 -8.56 3.36
C LEU A 79 -12.96 -9.53 3.40
N GLY A 80 -13.11 -10.74 2.84
CA GLY A 80 -12.01 -11.71 2.70
C GLY A 80 -10.85 -11.17 1.86
N ALA A 81 -11.17 -10.44 0.78
CA ALA A 81 -10.18 -9.78 -0.07
C ALA A 81 -9.40 -8.69 0.69
N ALA A 82 -10.06 -7.91 1.54
CA ALA A 82 -9.41 -6.90 2.38
C ALA A 82 -8.49 -7.54 3.44
N ILE A 83 -8.96 -8.60 4.11
CA ILE A 83 -8.17 -9.33 5.12
C ILE A 83 -6.93 -9.97 4.49
N ALA A 84 -7.07 -10.57 3.29
CA ALA A 84 -5.95 -11.19 2.57
C ALA A 84 -4.82 -10.18 2.30
N VAL A 85 -5.15 -8.99 1.77
CA VAL A 85 -4.17 -7.93 1.48
C VAL A 85 -3.55 -7.37 2.76
N ALA A 86 -4.36 -7.09 3.78
CA ALA A 86 -3.87 -6.52 5.03
C ALA A 86 -2.90 -7.48 5.74
N GLY A 87 -3.29 -8.75 5.88
CA GLY A 87 -2.46 -9.77 6.53
C GLY A 87 -1.16 -10.03 5.78
N SER A 88 -1.22 -10.18 4.44
CA SER A 88 -0.03 -10.40 3.63
C SER A 88 0.93 -9.20 3.65
N SER A 89 0.40 -7.98 3.66
CA SER A 89 1.21 -6.76 3.69
C SER A 89 1.94 -6.59 5.02
N ILE A 90 1.32 -6.96 6.15
CA ILE A 90 1.98 -6.98 7.46
C ILE A 90 3.11 -8.02 7.46
N GLY A 91 2.85 -9.24 6.98
CA GLY A 91 3.87 -10.29 6.88
C GLY A 91 5.05 -9.88 5.99
N ALA A 92 4.76 -9.29 4.82
CA ALA A 92 5.78 -8.78 3.91
C ALA A 92 6.60 -7.65 4.53
N ALA A 93 5.97 -6.68 5.21
CA ALA A 93 6.67 -5.58 5.87
C ALA A 93 7.66 -6.08 6.94
N ILE A 94 7.27 -7.09 7.73
CA ILE A 94 8.16 -7.72 8.72
C ILE A 94 9.33 -8.39 8.00
N ALA A 95 9.06 -9.24 7.00
CA ALA A 95 10.10 -9.93 6.25
C ALA A 95 11.10 -8.95 5.62
N VAL A 96 10.60 -7.91 4.93
CA VAL A 96 11.42 -6.87 4.28
C VAL A 96 12.22 -6.05 5.29
N ALA A 97 11.69 -5.77 6.49
CA ALA A 97 12.44 -5.05 7.52
C ALA A 97 13.70 -5.82 7.95
N TYR A 98 13.60 -7.15 8.12
CA TYR A 98 14.74 -8.01 8.47
C TYR A 98 15.67 -8.25 7.28
N THR A 99 15.14 -8.67 6.12
CA THR A 99 15.99 -8.97 4.96
C THR A 99 16.65 -7.74 4.39
N GLY A 100 15.94 -6.60 4.38
CA GLY A 100 16.46 -5.32 3.89
C GLY A 100 17.58 -4.76 4.75
N SER A 101 17.45 -4.82 6.08
CA SER A 101 18.51 -4.38 7.00
C SER A 101 19.75 -5.27 6.91
N ALA A 102 19.57 -6.60 6.85
CA ALA A 102 20.67 -7.55 6.63
C ALA A 102 21.35 -7.35 5.27
N ALA A 103 20.57 -7.12 4.21
CA ALA A 103 21.08 -6.81 2.88
C ALA A 103 21.96 -5.55 2.91
N LEU A 104 21.45 -4.44 3.46
CA LEU A 104 22.20 -3.17 3.56
C LEU A 104 23.48 -3.31 4.39
N ALA A 105 23.44 -4.11 5.47
CA ALA A 105 24.64 -4.39 6.27
C ALA A 105 25.69 -5.16 5.46
N ALA A 106 25.30 -6.25 4.79
CA ALA A 106 26.22 -7.05 3.98
C ALA A 106 26.77 -6.25 2.77
N MET A 107 25.94 -5.39 2.19
CA MET A 107 26.32 -4.46 1.11
C MET A 107 27.38 -3.44 1.52
N SER A 108 27.39 -3.05 2.80
CA SER A 108 28.37 -2.09 3.32
C SER A 108 29.79 -2.68 3.39
N GLU A 109 29.90 -4.00 3.51
CA GLU A 109 31.18 -4.72 3.58
C GLU A 109 31.59 -5.31 2.23
N ARG A 110 30.61 -5.78 1.45
CA ARG A 110 30.82 -6.40 0.13
C ARG A 110 29.85 -5.81 -0.89
N PRO A 111 30.22 -4.73 -1.61
CA PRO A 111 29.33 -4.13 -2.58
C PRO A 111 29.05 -5.06 -3.78
N GLU A 112 29.91 -6.04 -4.06
CA GLU A 112 29.78 -6.96 -5.19
C GLU A 112 28.56 -7.88 -5.07
N ILE A 113 28.01 -8.06 -3.86
CA ILE A 113 26.81 -8.90 -3.66
C ILE A 113 25.48 -8.15 -3.88
N PHE A 114 25.50 -6.90 -4.40
CA PHE A 114 24.31 -6.06 -4.62
C PHE A 114 23.14 -6.80 -5.24
N GLY A 115 23.38 -7.39 -6.42
CA GLY A 115 22.33 -8.05 -7.18
C GLY A 115 21.71 -9.23 -6.41
N ARG A 116 22.53 -10.02 -5.70
CA ARG A 116 22.04 -11.17 -4.92
C ARG A 116 21.25 -10.72 -3.70
N ALA A 117 21.71 -9.67 -3.02
CA ALA A 117 21.03 -9.10 -1.87
C ALA A 117 19.65 -8.53 -2.25
N MET A 118 19.56 -7.82 -3.38
CA MET A 118 18.29 -7.27 -3.87
C MET A 118 17.27 -8.35 -4.28
N VAL A 119 17.73 -9.50 -4.80
CA VAL A 119 16.84 -10.64 -5.09
C VAL A 119 16.20 -11.18 -3.81
N ILE A 120 16.95 -11.36 -2.72
CA ILE A 120 16.41 -11.86 -1.45
C ILE A 120 15.37 -10.89 -0.87
N VAL A 121 15.63 -9.58 -0.95
CA VAL A 121 14.67 -8.56 -0.50
C VAL A 121 13.42 -8.56 -1.38
N GLY A 122 13.56 -8.69 -2.70
CA GLY A 122 12.43 -8.80 -3.62
C GLY A 122 11.59 -10.06 -3.41
N LEU A 123 12.21 -11.20 -3.08
CA LEU A 123 11.49 -12.42 -2.74
C LEU A 123 10.64 -12.26 -1.47
N ALA A 124 11.09 -11.44 -0.50
CA ALA A 124 10.30 -11.12 0.69
C ALA A 124 9.03 -10.31 0.36
N GLU A 125 9.07 -9.41 -0.64
CA GLU A 125 7.87 -8.70 -1.11
C GLU A 125 6.85 -9.61 -1.81
N GLY A 126 7.29 -10.77 -2.32
CA GLY A 126 6.40 -11.76 -2.93
C GLY A 126 5.22 -12.15 -2.03
N ILE A 127 5.39 -12.11 -0.71
CA ILE A 127 4.32 -12.36 0.27
C ILE A 127 3.14 -11.40 0.05
N ALA A 128 3.40 -10.11 -0.17
CA ALA A 128 2.35 -9.13 -0.41
C ALA A 128 1.66 -9.35 -1.77
N ILE A 129 2.43 -9.71 -2.79
CA ILE A 129 1.91 -9.98 -4.13
C ILE A 129 0.93 -11.16 -4.11
N TYR A 130 1.25 -12.23 -3.38
CA TYR A 130 0.32 -13.35 -3.24
C TYR A 130 -0.99 -12.96 -2.56
N GLY A 131 -0.96 -12.13 -1.52
CA GLY A 131 -2.20 -11.63 -0.90
C GLY A 131 -3.01 -10.72 -1.83
N LEU A 132 -2.35 -9.91 -2.66
CA LEU A 132 -3.02 -9.13 -3.71
C LEU A 132 -3.66 -10.03 -4.77
N ILE A 133 -2.96 -11.08 -5.23
CA ILE A 133 -3.51 -12.04 -6.20
C ILE A 133 -4.77 -12.72 -5.63
N VAL A 134 -4.71 -13.20 -4.38
CA VAL A 134 -5.86 -13.82 -3.72
C VAL A 134 -7.03 -12.85 -3.62
N SER A 135 -6.76 -11.60 -3.26
CA SER A 135 -7.76 -10.54 -3.20
C SER A 135 -8.43 -10.28 -4.56
N VAL A 136 -7.67 -10.17 -5.64
CA VAL A 136 -8.21 -10.00 -7.00
C VAL A 136 -9.06 -11.21 -7.41
N ILE A 137 -8.64 -12.43 -7.08
CA ILE A 137 -9.42 -13.65 -7.35
C ILE A 137 -10.73 -13.67 -6.58
N LEU A 138 -10.72 -13.26 -5.30
CA LEU A 138 -11.91 -13.18 -4.46
C LEU A 138 -12.90 -12.13 -4.99
N ILE A 139 -12.40 -10.95 -5.37
CA ILE A 139 -13.21 -9.88 -5.97
C ILE A 139 -13.78 -10.34 -7.32
N GLY A 140 -13.00 -11.03 -8.15
CA GLY A 140 -13.46 -11.56 -9.44
C GLY A 140 -14.49 -12.68 -9.34
N ARG A 141 -14.73 -13.23 -8.14
CA ARG A 141 -15.74 -14.26 -7.86
C ARG A 141 -16.92 -13.76 -7.01
N ALA A 142 -16.87 -12.51 -6.56
CA ALA A 142 -17.91 -11.84 -5.78
C ALA A 142 -19.04 -11.35 -6.68
#